data_AF-A0A1Y2HKU4-F1
#
_entry.id   AF-A0A1Y2HKU4-F1
#
_cell.length_a   1.000
_cell.length_b   1.000
_cell.length_c   1.000
_cell.angle_alpha   90.00
_cell.angle_beta   90.00
_cell.angle_gamma   90.00
#
_symmetry.space_group_name_H-M   'P 1'
#
loop_
_entity.id
_entity.type
_entity.pdbx_description
1 polymer ?
#
loop_
_entity_poly.entity_id
_entity_poly.type
_entity_poly.pdbx_seq_one_letter_code
_entity_poly.pdbx_strand_id
1 'polypeptide(L)'
;MTDQAPKSMSLMAHAPALPFDLAYPILFYAAALQARGPPTTHDDGCNDDFSDQAHEPNPTHLISLLVALPPTNLDTDHASSHRTLQRILLPHLPWLSPAHASESCNLRILDWWRDHAPNWSPIPLHPIQLAIEQGHLPVIEWWWTYLSPQTHLRERVFARVLDAASQYGCVDILDFVGSHTLHPAYTHAAIDRAASVQVLDWWLERCIKDGWEPPRYTPRAFAHARMADNAKQWLDWWMDRAHGLGGWPFRLSDIVLHTVSAMGQVAALEWWKVRGPEAGIVFRVHDPNVNPDEEPQAVTASTLWYSHNALDAASSSGQLVVLDWWLHSGFTLAYSEAAITDAAWNGHDDVLRWWKRAIDEHGLERKLDSELAISYASSAGHTHVLDWLLDESGWPFEYNYDVVDFAAAEGSIHTLNWWWARRDRLEFRYSASALDRACQHSHWDVVEWFKDHALEPRCSETALDMVIQKGNIRILRLWESAGWPVKVGIAWERVLKLRARLGDDVFGFIQAWWQRQDLPM
;
A
#
# COMPACT_ATOMS: atom_id res chain seq x y z
N MET A 1 -12.39 44.09 48.71
CA MET A 1 -11.03 44.55 48.35
C MET A 1 -10.11 43.37 48.64
N THR A 2 -9.53 42.67 47.69
CA THR A 2 -8.99 43.07 46.38
C THR A 2 -9.20 41.95 45.35
N ASP A 3 -9.49 42.39 44.14
CA ASP A 3 -9.73 41.66 42.91
C ASP A 3 -8.37 41.24 42.29
N GLN A 4 -8.26 39.99 41.80
CA GLN A 4 -7.15 39.56 40.94
C GLN A 4 -7.73 39.01 39.63
N ALA A 5 -7.46 39.73 38.55
CA ALA A 5 -7.83 39.40 37.18
C ALA A 5 -7.05 38.19 36.63
N PRO A 6 -7.64 37.34 35.77
CA PRO A 6 -6.95 36.20 35.18
C PRO A 6 -6.12 36.57 33.94
N LYS A 7 -5.00 35.86 33.79
CA LYS A 7 -4.03 35.91 32.70
C LYS A 7 -4.63 35.43 31.38
N SER A 8 -4.95 36.33 30.44
CA SER A 8 -5.33 35.96 29.06
C SER A 8 -4.73 36.86 27.98
N MET A 9 -3.50 37.37 28.17
CA MET A 9 -2.85 38.32 27.24
C MET A 9 -1.39 37.94 26.92
N SER A 10 -1.10 36.67 26.62
CA SER A 10 0.26 36.25 26.22
C SER A 10 0.25 35.22 25.09
N LEU A 11 -0.36 35.57 23.95
CA LEU A 11 -0.41 34.70 22.75
C LEU A 11 -0.15 35.47 21.44
N MET A 12 0.59 36.59 21.50
CA MET A 12 0.85 37.46 20.33
C MET A 12 2.30 37.46 19.82
N ALA A 13 3.19 36.63 20.35
CA ALA A 13 4.57 36.58 19.87
C ALA A 13 4.75 35.41 18.89
N HIS A 14 4.94 35.74 17.60
CA HIS A 14 5.38 34.87 16.49
C HIS A 14 4.32 34.46 15.44
N ALA A 15 3.49 35.40 14.98
CA ALA A 15 2.85 35.31 13.67
C ALA A 15 3.54 36.28 12.69
N PRO A 16 3.76 35.91 11.40
CA PRO A 16 4.25 36.86 10.41
C PRO A 16 3.22 37.98 10.23
N ALA A 17 3.72 39.21 10.12
CA ALA A 17 2.93 40.45 10.15
C ALA A 17 1.69 40.38 9.22
N LEU A 18 0.53 40.19 9.83
CA LEU A 18 -0.76 40.41 9.20
C LEU A 18 -1.04 41.92 9.17
N PRO A 19 -1.73 42.45 8.14
CA PRO A 19 -2.31 43.78 8.21
C PRO A 19 -3.18 43.86 9.48
N PHE A 20 -2.90 44.86 10.33
CA PHE A 20 -3.47 45.01 11.68
C PHE A 20 -5.02 45.00 11.71
N ASP A 21 -5.68 45.29 10.59
CA ASP A 21 -7.14 45.38 10.48
C ASP A 21 -7.86 44.02 10.33
N LEU A 22 -7.15 42.92 10.09
CA LEU A 22 -7.75 41.60 9.80
C LEU A 22 -7.55 40.55 10.89
N ALA A 23 -6.45 40.64 11.64
CA ALA A 23 -6.09 39.62 12.64
C ALA A 23 -6.98 39.67 13.88
N TYR A 24 -7.39 40.86 14.32
CA TYR A 24 -8.08 41.06 15.59
C TYR A 24 -9.51 40.49 15.61
N PRO A 25 -10.39 40.76 14.62
CA PRO A 25 -11.75 40.24 14.65
C PRO A 25 -11.80 38.71 14.54
N ILE A 26 -10.95 38.13 13.68
CA ILE A 26 -10.91 36.71 13.39
C ILE A 26 -10.34 35.91 14.57
N LEU A 27 -9.23 36.35 15.17
CA LEU A 27 -8.62 35.67 16.32
C LEU A 27 -9.46 35.83 17.59
N PHE A 28 -10.12 36.97 17.78
CA PHE A 28 -11.03 37.19 18.91
C PHE A 28 -12.28 36.30 18.81
N TYR A 29 -12.81 36.09 17.61
CA TYR A 29 -13.92 35.16 17.37
C TYR A 29 -13.51 33.69 17.44
N ALA A 30 -12.33 33.34 16.92
CA ALA A 30 -11.81 31.97 17.02
C ALA A 30 -11.53 31.56 18.48
N ALA A 31 -11.05 32.49 19.31
CA ALA A 31 -10.92 32.30 20.75
C ALA A 31 -12.27 32.14 21.46
N ALA A 32 -13.32 32.85 21.01
CA ALA A 32 -14.68 32.70 21.54
C ALA A 32 -15.32 31.35 21.15
N LEU A 33 -14.91 30.76 20.03
CA LEU A 33 -15.37 29.48 19.50
C LEU A 33 -14.63 28.26 20.08
N GLN A 34 -13.32 28.35 20.30
CA GLN A 34 -12.53 27.29 20.97
C GLN A 34 -13.01 26.98 22.40
N ALA A 35 -13.67 27.95 23.05
CA ALA A 35 -14.26 27.76 24.37
C ALA A 35 -15.53 26.88 24.40
N ARG A 36 -16.07 26.44 23.24
CA ARG A 36 -17.40 25.79 23.17
C ARG A 36 -17.47 24.42 22.46
N GLY A 37 -16.35 23.86 21.98
CA GLY A 37 -16.27 22.50 21.42
C GLY A 37 -16.96 22.31 20.04
N PRO A 38 -16.65 21.24 19.28
CA PRO A 38 -17.30 20.96 17.99
C PRO A 38 -18.70 20.35 18.18
N PRO A 39 -19.66 20.58 17.27
CA PRO A 39 -20.98 19.93 17.31
C PRO A 39 -20.84 18.45 16.93
N THR A 40 -21.37 17.57 17.77
CA THR A 40 -21.54 16.13 17.49
C THR A 40 -22.84 15.92 16.70
N THR A 41 -22.77 15.27 15.53
CA THR A 41 -23.96 14.80 14.81
C THR A 41 -24.25 13.36 15.22
N HIS A 42 -25.20 13.17 16.14
CA HIS A 42 -25.91 11.90 16.27
C HIS A 42 -27.18 11.98 15.41
N ASP A 43 -27.30 10.99 14.56
CA ASP A 43 -28.49 10.59 13.79
C ASP A 43 -29.57 10.12 14.78
N ASP A 44 -30.80 10.62 14.66
CA ASP A 44 -32.01 9.88 15.05
C ASP A 44 -33.27 10.58 14.52
N GLY A 45 -34.08 9.79 13.81
CA GLY A 45 -35.35 10.21 13.24
C GLY A 45 -36.47 10.40 14.27
N CYS A 46 -37.51 11.09 13.81
CA CYS A 46 -38.89 11.07 14.30
C CYS A 46 -39.13 10.78 15.80
N ASN A 47 -39.33 11.81 16.61
CA ASN A 47 -40.59 12.00 17.35
C ASN A 47 -40.61 13.33 18.11
N ASP A 48 -41.74 14.01 18.02
CA ASP A 48 -42.14 15.11 18.90
C ASP A 48 -42.29 14.61 20.34
N ASP A 49 -41.57 15.22 21.30
CA ASP A 49 -42.13 15.53 22.62
C ASP A 49 -41.26 16.55 23.37
N PHE A 50 -41.91 17.59 23.89
CA PHE A 50 -41.31 18.68 24.66
C PHE A 50 -41.00 18.25 26.10
N SER A 51 -39.76 18.47 26.58
CA SER A 51 -39.51 19.10 27.89
C SER A 51 -38.03 19.40 28.13
N ASP A 52 -37.75 20.68 28.38
CA ASP A 52 -36.67 21.27 29.19
C ASP A 52 -35.35 20.49 29.32
N GLN A 53 -34.32 20.83 28.53
CA GLN A 53 -32.94 21.08 28.99
C GLN A 53 -32.17 21.95 27.95
N ALA A 54 -31.38 22.89 28.48
CA ALA A 54 -30.33 23.73 27.86
C ALA A 54 -30.31 23.87 26.32
N HIS A 55 -30.61 25.08 25.84
CA HIS A 55 -30.41 25.51 24.45
C HIS A 55 -29.00 25.18 23.92
N GLU A 56 -28.87 24.09 23.17
CA GLU A 56 -27.75 23.87 22.26
C GLU A 56 -27.74 24.99 21.19
N PRO A 57 -26.59 25.63 20.93
CA PRO A 57 -26.52 26.66 19.91
C PRO A 57 -26.60 26.02 18.52
N ASN A 58 -27.70 26.31 17.83
CA ASN A 58 -27.97 25.91 16.45
C ASN A 58 -26.77 26.25 15.53
N PRO A 59 -26.19 25.30 14.77
CA PRO A 59 -25.11 25.52 13.79
C PRO A 59 -25.39 26.69 12.83
N THR A 60 -26.69 26.96 12.58
CA THR A 60 -27.18 28.09 11.79
C THR A 60 -26.73 29.45 12.35
N HIS A 61 -26.68 29.62 13.67
CA HIS A 61 -26.37 30.90 14.31
C HIS A 61 -24.88 31.28 14.18
N LEU A 62 -23.99 30.29 14.19
CA LEU A 62 -22.55 30.48 13.97
C LEU A 62 -22.20 30.76 12.51
N ILE A 63 -22.92 30.12 11.59
CA ILE A 63 -22.79 30.40 10.16
C ILE A 63 -23.32 31.82 9.85
N SER A 64 -24.44 32.24 10.46
CA SER A 64 -24.95 33.61 10.32
C SER A 64 -23.98 34.69 10.82
N LEU A 65 -23.18 34.38 11.85
CA LEU A 65 -22.13 35.28 12.37
C LEU A 65 -20.91 35.36 11.43
N LEU A 66 -20.58 34.28 10.72
CA LEU A 66 -19.51 34.26 9.72
C LEU A 66 -19.90 34.93 8.39
N VAL A 67 -21.17 34.80 7.98
CA VAL A 67 -21.75 35.51 6.82
C VAL A 67 -21.76 37.03 7.01
N ALA A 68 -21.69 37.51 8.26
CA ALA A 68 -21.64 38.94 8.59
C ALA A 68 -20.24 39.57 8.49
N LEU A 69 -19.20 38.81 8.17
CA LEU A 69 -17.87 39.37 7.92
C LEU A 69 -17.86 40.09 6.54
N PRO A 70 -17.40 41.35 6.46
CA PRO A 70 -17.36 42.07 5.18
C PRO A 70 -16.35 41.42 4.24
N PRO A 71 -16.60 41.41 2.91
CA PRO A 71 -15.64 40.90 1.93
C PRO A 71 -14.34 41.68 2.06
N THR A 72 -13.26 40.98 2.37
CA THR A 72 -11.96 41.60 2.59
C THR A 72 -11.41 42.08 1.25
N ASN A 73 -11.22 43.39 1.09
CA ASN A 73 -10.37 43.96 0.04
C ASN A 73 -8.91 43.54 0.31
N LEU A 74 -8.58 42.28 -0.02
CA LEU A 74 -7.21 41.80 -0.13
C LEU A 74 -6.71 42.21 -1.51
N ASP A 75 -6.23 43.45 -1.61
CA ASP A 75 -5.64 43.97 -2.84
C ASP A 75 -4.35 43.23 -3.19
N THR A 76 -4.27 42.83 -4.47
CA THR A 76 -3.07 42.48 -5.24
C THR A 76 -2.28 41.23 -4.83
N ASP A 77 -2.89 40.05 -4.90
CA ASP A 77 -2.39 38.88 -5.66
C ASP A 77 -3.41 37.73 -5.49
N HIS A 78 -4.29 37.50 -6.47
CA HIS A 78 -5.52 36.71 -6.27
C HIS A 78 -5.30 35.23 -5.86
N ALA A 79 -4.12 34.65 -6.12
CA ALA A 79 -3.77 33.30 -5.68
C ALA A 79 -3.32 33.24 -4.20
N SER A 80 -2.91 34.39 -3.64
CA SER A 80 -2.40 34.50 -2.28
C SER A 80 -3.52 34.55 -1.23
N SER A 81 -4.71 35.07 -1.58
CA SER A 81 -5.83 35.28 -0.65
C SER A 81 -6.39 33.97 -0.07
N HIS A 82 -6.63 32.95 -0.92
CA HIS A 82 -7.14 31.64 -0.47
C HIS A 82 -6.16 30.92 0.48
N ARG A 83 -4.87 30.83 0.09
CA ARG A 83 -3.84 30.20 0.94
C ARG A 83 -3.59 30.97 2.23
N THR A 84 -3.68 32.29 2.17
CA THR A 84 -3.52 33.17 3.33
C THR A 84 -4.67 32.96 4.32
N LEU A 85 -5.92 32.94 3.85
CA LEU A 85 -7.08 32.64 4.70
C LEU A 85 -7.01 31.24 5.31
N GLN A 86 -6.62 30.21 4.54
CA GLN A 86 -6.43 28.87 5.07
C GLN A 86 -5.38 28.82 6.19
N ARG A 87 -4.24 29.49 5.99
CA ARG A 87 -3.15 29.52 6.98
C ARG A 87 -3.53 30.25 8.28
N ILE A 88 -4.43 31.22 8.20
CA ILE A 88 -4.87 32.01 9.37
C ILE A 88 -6.02 31.31 10.10
N LEU A 89 -7.02 30.82 9.37
CA LEU A 89 -8.26 30.32 9.95
C LEU A 89 -8.16 28.87 10.43
N LEU A 90 -7.58 27.98 9.62
CA LEU A 90 -7.64 26.53 9.87
C LEU A 90 -6.88 26.04 11.11
N PRO A 91 -5.78 26.68 11.57
CA PRO A 91 -5.15 26.32 12.85
C PRO A 91 -6.07 26.53 14.06
N HIS A 92 -7.04 27.44 13.97
CA HIS A 92 -7.93 27.78 15.07
C HIS A 92 -9.36 27.24 14.88
N LEU A 93 -9.81 27.09 13.63
CA LEU A 93 -11.16 26.66 13.25
C LEU A 93 -11.08 25.59 12.15
N PRO A 94 -10.65 24.36 12.47
CA PRO A 94 -10.46 23.31 11.47
C PRO A 94 -11.76 22.86 10.78
N TRP A 95 -12.90 23.00 11.46
CA TRP A 95 -14.24 22.69 10.94
C TRP A 95 -14.71 23.67 9.84
N LEU A 96 -14.06 24.84 9.69
CA LEU A 96 -14.32 25.75 8.56
C LEU A 96 -13.59 25.33 7.28
N SER A 97 -12.79 24.26 7.30
CA SER A 97 -12.09 23.82 6.10
C SER A 97 -13.07 23.39 5.00
N PRO A 98 -12.75 23.66 3.72
CA PRO A 98 -13.53 23.12 2.60
C PRO A 98 -13.64 21.59 2.64
N ALA A 99 -12.65 20.90 3.22
CA ALA A 99 -12.65 19.46 3.42
C ALA A 99 -13.75 19.03 4.38
N HIS A 100 -13.81 19.61 5.58
CA HIS A 100 -14.85 19.33 6.56
C HIS A 100 -16.24 19.74 6.06
N ALA A 101 -16.34 20.87 5.33
CA ALA A 101 -17.59 21.29 4.71
C ALA A 101 -18.09 20.28 3.67
N SER A 102 -17.19 19.69 2.90
CA SER A 102 -17.53 18.69 1.90
C SER A 102 -17.86 17.34 2.52
N GLU A 103 -17.18 16.95 3.60
CA GLU A 103 -17.45 15.73 4.39
C GLU A 103 -18.80 15.79 5.14
N SER A 104 -19.17 16.95 5.67
CA SER A 104 -20.41 17.18 6.45
C SER A 104 -21.59 17.70 5.61
N CYS A 105 -21.46 17.75 4.29
CA CYS A 105 -22.47 18.31 3.37
C CYS A 105 -22.90 19.77 3.69
N ASN A 106 -21.98 20.59 4.22
CA ASN A 106 -22.27 21.95 4.64
C ASN A 106 -22.01 22.99 3.53
N LEU A 107 -23.01 23.19 2.67
CA LEU A 107 -22.95 24.13 1.54
C LEU A 107 -22.71 25.58 1.95
N ARG A 108 -23.15 25.98 3.15
CA ARG A 108 -23.00 27.37 3.61
C ARG A 108 -21.54 27.74 3.85
N ILE A 109 -20.73 26.80 4.31
CA ILE A 109 -19.28 27.02 4.47
C ILE A 109 -18.63 27.14 3.08
N LEU A 110 -19.05 26.31 2.11
CA LEU A 110 -18.56 26.41 0.73
C LEU A 110 -18.94 27.74 0.08
N ASP A 111 -20.19 28.18 0.23
CA ASP A 111 -20.67 29.50 -0.22
C ASP A 111 -19.84 30.63 0.40
N TRP A 112 -19.58 30.56 1.71
CA TRP A 112 -18.72 31.53 2.38
C TRP A 112 -17.33 31.59 1.75
N TRP A 113 -16.70 30.45 1.48
CA TRP A 113 -15.40 30.41 0.82
C TRP A 113 -15.44 30.92 -0.62
N ARG A 114 -16.51 30.66 -1.39
CA ARG A 114 -16.68 31.23 -2.74
C ARG A 114 -16.73 32.75 -2.67
N ASP A 115 -17.46 33.30 -1.72
CA ASP A 115 -17.69 34.75 -1.63
C ASP A 115 -16.44 35.49 -1.11
N HIS A 116 -15.64 34.87 -0.24
CA HIS A 116 -14.46 35.48 0.38
C HIS A 116 -13.11 35.07 -0.26
N ALA A 117 -13.08 33.98 -1.03
CA ALA A 117 -11.90 33.48 -1.72
C ALA A 117 -12.26 32.83 -3.07
N PRO A 118 -12.78 33.59 -4.04
CA PRO A 118 -13.41 33.06 -5.26
C PRO A 118 -12.48 32.37 -6.25
N ASN A 119 -11.15 32.50 -6.13
CA ASN A 119 -10.17 32.02 -7.12
C ASN A 119 -9.30 30.88 -6.56
N TRP A 120 -9.80 29.65 -6.62
CA TRP A 120 -9.07 28.47 -6.14
C TRP A 120 -8.06 27.96 -7.18
N SER A 121 -6.77 28.05 -6.88
CA SER A 121 -5.69 27.51 -7.72
C SER A 121 -4.51 26.96 -6.88
N PRO A 122 -4.20 25.66 -6.96
CA PRO A 122 -4.96 24.61 -7.66
C PRO A 122 -6.33 24.37 -6.99
N ILE A 123 -7.29 23.79 -7.73
CA ILE A 123 -8.54 23.32 -7.14
C ILE A 123 -8.23 22.26 -6.08
N PRO A 124 -8.81 22.36 -4.87
CA PRO A 124 -8.60 21.35 -3.86
C PRO A 124 -9.45 20.12 -4.19
N LEU A 125 -8.81 19.10 -4.78
CA LEU A 125 -9.46 17.83 -5.16
C LEU A 125 -9.86 16.99 -3.94
N HIS A 126 -9.16 17.15 -2.82
CA HIS A 126 -9.41 16.39 -1.59
C HIS A 126 -10.83 16.64 -1.00
N PRO A 127 -11.30 17.89 -0.83
CA PRO A 127 -12.71 18.17 -0.51
C PRO A 127 -13.72 17.49 -1.45
N ILE A 128 -13.48 17.54 -2.75
CA ILE A 128 -14.36 16.91 -3.74
C ILE A 128 -14.39 15.39 -3.51
N GLN A 129 -13.23 14.78 -3.27
CA GLN A 129 -13.14 13.35 -3.00
C GLN A 129 -13.88 12.94 -1.71
N LEU A 130 -13.75 13.71 -0.62
CA LEU A 130 -14.50 13.46 0.62
C LEU A 130 -16.02 13.54 0.41
N ALA A 131 -16.51 14.49 -0.38
CA ALA A 131 -17.93 14.55 -0.72
C ALA A 131 -18.41 13.31 -1.47
N ILE A 132 -17.57 12.75 -2.36
CA ILE A 132 -17.89 11.50 -3.07
C ILE A 132 -17.87 10.32 -2.10
N GLU A 133 -16.85 10.21 -1.25
CA GLU A 133 -16.73 9.15 -0.23
C GLU A 133 -17.97 9.07 0.67
N GLN A 134 -18.58 10.22 0.97
CA GLN A 134 -19.79 10.32 1.77
C GLN A 134 -21.10 10.34 0.95
N GLY A 135 -21.04 10.32 -0.39
CA GLY A 135 -22.21 10.31 -1.26
C GLY A 135 -22.97 11.65 -1.37
N HIS A 136 -22.34 12.78 -1.03
CA HIS A 136 -22.98 14.09 -0.94
C HIS A 136 -23.16 14.78 -2.30
N LEU A 137 -24.16 14.36 -3.08
CA LEU A 137 -24.52 14.99 -4.36
C LEU A 137 -24.63 16.53 -4.32
N PRO A 138 -25.27 17.16 -3.30
CA PRO A 138 -25.42 18.62 -3.29
C PRO A 138 -24.08 19.38 -3.30
N VAL A 139 -23.05 18.80 -2.67
CA VAL A 139 -21.70 19.37 -2.68
C VAL A 139 -21.09 19.26 -4.08
N ILE A 140 -21.32 18.15 -4.77
CA ILE A 140 -20.85 17.94 -6.15
C ILE A 140 -21.52 18.90 -7.13
N GLU A 141 -22.83 19.14 -7.00
CA GLU A 141 -23.57 20.15 -7.76
C GLU A 141 -23.03 21.56 -7.54
N TRP A 142 -22.69 21.88 -6.29
CA TRP A 142 -22.07 23.14 -5.93
C TRP A 142 -20.72 23.31 -6.64
N TRP A 143 -19.87 22.29 -6.59
CA TRP A 143 -18.57 22.27 -7.26
C TRP A 143 -18.68 22.37 -8.79
N TRP A 144 -19.69 21.73 -9.37
CA TRP A 144 -20.00 21.83 -10.80
C TRP A 144 -20.35 23.26 -11.20
N THR A 145 -21.20 23.91 -10.40
CA THR A 145 -21.63 25.29 -10.62
C THR A 145 -20.44 26.25 -10.48
N TYR A 146 -19.64 26.10 -9.43
CA TYR A 146 -18.44 26.92 -9.20
C TYR A 146 -17.43 26.83 -10.36
N LEU A 147 -17.24 25.64 -10.94
CA LEU A 147 -16.30 25.41 -12.03
C LEU A 147 -16.88 25.70 -13.43
N SER A 148 -18.15 26.07 -13.54
CA SER A 148 -18.80 26.34 -14.82
C SER A 148 -18.13 27.41 -15.69
N PRO A 149 -17.52 28.48 -15.14
CA PRO A 149 -16.73 29.44 -15.93
C PRO A 149 -15.43 28.86 -16.52
N GLN A 150 -14.92 27.74 -16.00
CA GLN A 150 -13.63 27.14 -16.37
C GLN A 150 -13.83 25.76 -17.01
N THR A 151 -14.44 25.73 -18.20
CA THR A 151 -14.92 24.49 -18.87
C THR A 151 -13.88 23.36 -18.95
N HIS A 152 -12.66 23.65 -19.42
CA HIS A 152 -11.59 22.65 -19.53
C HIS A 152 -11.15 22.09 -18.17
N LEU A 153 -11.15 22.93 -17.12
CA LEU A 153 -10.80 22.50 -15.77
C LEU A 153 -11.92 21.67 -15.15
N ARG A 154 -13.18 22.07 -15.37
CA ARG A 154 -14.38 21.32 -14.98
C ARG A 154 -14.35 19.91 -15.58
N GLU A 155 -14.10 19.78 -16.89
CA GLU A 155 -14.02 18.48 -17.56
C GLU A 155 -12.95 17.58 -16.94
N ARG A 156 -11.74 18.11 -16.67
CA ARG A 156 -10.66 17.35 -16.04
C ARG A 156 -10.97 16.92 -14.60
N VAL A 157 -11.58 17.80 -13.81
CA VAL A 157 -11.97 17.49 -12.42
C VAL A 157 -13.07 16.42 -12.43
N PHE A 158 -14.10 16.60 -13.26
CA PHE A 158 -15.26 15.72 -13.26
C PHE A 158 -15.04 14.36 -13.93
N ALA A 159 -14.03 14.23 -14.80
CA ALA A 159 -13.54 12.90 -15.19
C ALA A 159 -13.04 12.09 -13.97
N ARG A 160 -12.32 12.73 -13.05
CA ARG A 160 -11.87 12.09 -11.80
C ARG A 160 -13.00 11.86 -10.80
N VAL A 161 -14.00 12.74 -10.78
CA VAL A 161 -15.22 12.55 -9.97
C VAL A 161 -15.96 11.31 -10.44
N LEU A 162 -16.07 11.08 -11.74
CA LEU A 162 -16.71 9.91 -12.33
C LEU A 162 -15.99 8.62 -11.93
N ASP A 163 -14.66 8.60 -12.03
CA ASP A 163 -13.84 7.46 -11.58
C ASP A 163 -14.04 7.17 -10.08
N ALA A 164 -14.02 8.20 -9.25
CA ALA A 164 -14.19 8.06 -7.79
C ALA A 164 -15.62 7.67 -7.41
N ALA A 165 -16.66 8.24 -8.04
CA ALA A 165 -18.05 7.89 -7.79
C ALA A 165 -18.34 6.43 -8.16
N SER A 166 -17.69 5.94 -9.22
CA SER A 166 -17.72 4.52 -9.56
C SER A 166 -17.13 3.65 -8.45
N GLN A 167 -15.98 4.06 -7.90
CA GLN A 167 -15.28 3.36 -6.82
C GLN A 167 -16.02 3.35 -5.48
N TYR A 168 -16.72 4.42 -5.14
CA TYR A 168 -17.48 4.53 -3.89
C TYR A 168 -18.95 4.12 -4.02
N GLY A 169 -19.42 3.81 -5.24
CA GLY A 169 -20.77 3.30 -5.45
C GLY A 169 -21.86 4.37 -5.47
N CYS A 170 -21.50 5.63 -5.74
CA CYS A 170 -22.41 6.76 -5.66
C CYS A 170 -23.19 6.95 -6.98
N VAL A 171 -24.25 6.16 -7.17
CA VAL A 171 -25.06 6.16 -8.41
C VAL A 171 -25.67 7.54 -8.70
N ASP A 172 -26.16 8.25 -7.68
CA ASP A 172 -26.74 9.59 -7.86
C ASP A 172 -25.73 10.61 -8.40
N ILE A 173 -24.47 10.50 -7.95
CA ILE A 173 -23.36 11.33 -8.45
C ILE A 173 -23.01 10.93 -9.89
N LEU A 174 -23.01 9.63 -10.20
CA LEU A 174 -22.81 9.15 -11.57
C LEU A 174 -23.89 9.69 -12.51
N ASP A 175 -25.16 9.62 -12.13
CA ASP A 175 -26.29 10.16 -12.89
C ASP A 175 -26.16 11.67 -13.14
N PHE A 176 -25.81 12.43 -12.10
CA PHE A 176 -25.59 13.87 -12.22
C PHE A 176 -24.45 14.18 -13.19
N VAL A 177 -23.26 13.61 -12.99
CA VAL A 177 -22.10 13.91 -13.86
C VAL A 177 -22.33 13.38 -15.27
N GLY A 178 -22.91 12.19 -15.40
CA GLY A 178 -23.20 11.53 -16.67
C GLY A 178 -24.24 12.27 -17.51
N SER A 179 -25.22 12.94 -16.90
CA SER A 179 -26.21 13.76 -17.61
C SER A 179 -25.68 15.13 -18.06
N HIS A 180 -24.62 15.62 -17.42
CA HIS A 180 -24.05 16.94 -17.69
C HIS A 180 -22.75 16.93 -18.51
N THR A 181 -22.17 15.75 -18.78
CA THR A 181 -20.95 15.60 -19.60
C THR A 181 -21.28 14.93 -20.94
N LEU A 182 -20.97 15.62 -22.06
CA LEU A 182 -21.27 15.16 -23.43
C LEU A 182 -20.29 14.08 -23.93
N HIS A 183 -19.10 14.01 -23.35
CA HIS A 183 -18.07 13.05 -23.75
C HIS A 183 -17.16 12.79 -22.55
N PRO A 184 -17.62 12.09 -21.50
CA PRO A 184 -16.70 11.62 -20.50
C PRO A 184 -15.67 10.76 -21.22
N ALA A 185 -14.39 11.12 -21.11
CA ALA A 185 -13.34 10.15 -21.25
C ALA A 185 -13.51 9.19 -20.07
N TYR A 186 -14.48 8.26 -20.16
CA TYR A 186 -14.60 7.23 -19.16
C TYR A 186 -13.27 6.48 -19.19
N THR A 187 -12.60 6.43 -18.05
CA THR A 187 -11.39 5.64 -17.99
C THR A 187 -11.84 4.20 -17.83
N HIS A 188 -11.19 3.24 -18.49
CA HIS A 188 -11.38 1.82 -18.18
C HIS A 188 -11.24 1.58 -16.66
N ALA A 189 -10.48 2.43 -15.96
CA ALA A 189 -10.33 2.38 -14.51
C ALA A 189 -11.62 2.63 -13.71
N ALA A 190 -12.59 3.42 -14.20
CA ALA A 190 -13.87 3.62 -13.52
C ALA A 190 -14.68 2.32 -13.48
N ILE A 191 -14.75 1.63 -14.61
CA ILE A 191 -15.46 0.36 -14.76
C ILE A 191 -14.72 -0.75 -14.00
N ASP A 192 -13.39 -0.80 -14.12
CA ASP A 192 -12.54 -1.78 -13.43
C ASP A 192 -12.68 -1.70 -11.90
N ARG A 193 -12.93 -0.49 -11.37
CA ARG A 193 -13.02 -0.19 -9.94
C ARG A 193 -14.45 0.04 -9.45
N ALA A 194 -15.48 -0.31 -10.21
CA ALA A 194 -16.85 -0.10 -9.75
C ALA A 194 -17.05 -0.72 -8.35
N ALA A 195 -17.87 -0.11 -7.50
CA ALA A 195 -18.13 -0.62 -6.15
C ALA A 195 -19.10 -1.81 -6.13
N SER A 196 -19.96 -1.91 -7.16
CA SER A 196 -21.08 -2.85 -7.18
C SER A 196 -21.52 -3.17 -8.61
N VAL A 197 -22.31 -4.23 -8.76
CA VAL A 197 -22.95 -4.59 -10.04
C VAL A 197 -23.96 -3.54 -10.51
N GLN A 198 -24.54 -2.74 -9.58
CA GLN A 198 -25.44 -1.63 -9.94
C GLN A 198 -24.69 -0.51 -10.67
N VAL A 199 -23.47 -0.21 -10.22
CA VAL A 199 -22.59 0.75 -10.91
C VAL A 199 -22.18 0.22 -12.28
N LEU A 200 -21.89 -1.09 -12.39
CA LEU A 200 -21.58 -1.72 -13.68
C LEU A 200 -22.78 -1.69 -14.64
N ASP A 201 -24.00 -1.95 -14.15
CA ASP A 201 -25.24 -1.81 -14.91
C ASP A 201 -25.44 -0.38 -15.40
N TRP A 202 -25.22 0.60 -14.52
CA TRP A 202 -25.27 2.02 -14.88
C TRP A 202 -24.32 2.35 -16.04
N TRP A 203 -23.07 1.88 -15.96
CA TRP A 203 -22.08 2.07 -17.04
C TRP A 203 -22.51 1.40 -18.34
N LEU A 204 -23.00 0.16 -18.28
CA LEU A 204 -23.45 -0.58 -19.45
C LEU A 204 -24.64 0.10 -20.14
N GLU A 205 -25.65 0.51 -19.38
CA GLU A 205 -26.81 1.24 -19.88
C GLU A 205 -26.41 2.56 -20.54
N ARG A 206 -25.46 3.30 -19.94
CA ARG A 206 -24.94 4.54 -20.51
C ARG A 206 -24.18 4.29 -21.81
N CYS A 207 -23.32 3.28 -21.87
CA CYS A 207 -22.62 2.89 -23.09
C CYS A 207 -23.59 2.57 -24.23
N ILE A 208 -24.66 1.81 -23.95
CA ILE A 208 -25.70 1.47 -24.93
C ILE A 208 -26.45 2.74 -25.38
N LYS A 209 -26.87 3.58 -24.44
CA LYS A 209 -27.68 4.78 -24.70
C LYS A 209 -26.92 5.83 -25.52
N ASP A 210 -25.66 6.06 -25.19
CA ASP A 210 -24.85 7.12 -25.82
C ASP A 210 -23.97 6.59 -26.97
N GLY A 211 -24.03 5.28 -27.26
CA GLY A 211 -23.27 4.64 -28.34
C GLY A 211 -21.77 4.56 -28.08
N TRP A 212 -21.34 4.50 -26.81
CA TRP A 212 -19.94 4.29 -26.46
C TRP A 212 -19.53 2.83 -26.64
N GLU A 213 -18.21 2.58 -26.73
CA GLU A 213 -17.75 1.20 -26.66
C GLU A 213 -18.20 0.55 -25.34
N PRO A 214 -18.77 -0.66 -25.39
CA PRO A 214 -19.19 -1.35 -24.18
C PRO A 214 -17.99 -1.68 -23.29
N PRO A 215 -18.23 -1.86 -21.98
CA PRO A 215 -17.21 -2.27 -21.01
C PRO A 215 -16.40 -3.47 -21.51
N ARG A 216 -15.09 -3.28 -21.69
CA ARG A 216 -14.17 -4.40 -21.95
C ARG A 216 -13.53 -4.83 -20.66
N TYR A 217 -13.47 -6.13 -20.45
CA TYR A 217 -12.80 -6.72 -19.31
C TYR A 217 -11.30 -6.44 -19.34
N THR A 218 -10.72 -6.06 -18.20
CA THR A 218 -9.26 -5.89 -18.04
C THR A 218 -8.73 -6.76 -16.89
N PRO A 219 -7.43 -7.09 -16.86
CA PRO A 219 -6.83 -7.72 -15.68
C PRO A 219 -6.99 -6.90 -14.39
N ARG A 220 -7.19 -5.57 -14.48
CA ARG A 220 -7.49 -4.73 -13.33
C ARG A 220 -8.92 -4.90 -12.83
N ALA A 221 -9.90 -5.07 -13.72
CA ALA A 221 -11.26 -5.45 -13.36
C ALA A 221 -11.27 -6.78 -12.60
N PHE A 222 -10.51 -7.78 -13.06
CA PHE A 222 -10.35 -9.03 -12.32
C PHE A 222 -9.72 -8.80 -10.94
N ALA A 223 -8.65 -8.00 -10.91
CA ALA A 223 -7.92 -7.74 -9.68
C ALA A 223 -8.81 -7.11 -8.60
N HIS A 224 -9.80 -6.31 -9.01
CA HIS A 224 -10.80 -5.74 -8.13
C HIS A 224 -11.91 -6.73 -7.77
N ALA A 225 -12.48 -7.41 -8.78
CA ALA A 225 -13.55 -8.40 -8.61
C ALA A 225 -13.20 -9.49 -7.59
N ARG A 226 -11.95 -9.97 -7.60
CA ARG A 226 -11.48 -11.03 -6.69
C ARG A 226 -11.23 -10.58 -5.25
N MET A 227 -11.13 -9.26 -4.98
CA MET A 227 -10.90 -8.72 -3.64
C MET A 227 -12.19 -8.32 -2.92
N ALA A 228 -13.33 -8.32 -3.62
CA ALA A 228 -14.62 -7.94 -3.04
C ALA A 228 -15.32 -9.15 -2.42
N ASP A 229 -16.02 -8.95 -1.30
CA ASP A 229 -16.91 -9.95 -0.68
C ASP A 229 -17.99 -10.46 -1.67
N ASN A 230 -18.27 -9.66 -2.71
CA ASN A 230 -19.24 -9.95 -3.78
C ASN A 230 -18.61 -10.48 -5.07
N ALA A 231 -17.41 -11.08 -5.01
CA ALA A 231 -16.66 -11.57 -6.18
C ALA A 231 -17.52 -12.40 -7.15
N LYS A 232 -18.40 -13.25 -6.62
CA LYS A 232 -19.34 -14.05 -7.43
C LYS A 232 -20.28 -13.19 -8.27
N GLN A 233 -20.96 -12.22 -7.68
CA GLN A 233 -21.92 -11.36 -8.39
C GLN A 233 -21.23 -10.55 -9.50
N TRP A 234 -20.00 -10.13 -9.22
CA TRP A 234 -19.14 -9.44 -10.18
C TRP A 234 -18.74 -10.32 -11.35
N LEU A 235 -18.24 -11.53 -11.07
CA LEU A 235 -17.85 -12.48 -12.10
C LEU A 235 -19.07 -12.92 -12.94
N ASP A 236 -20.23 -13.14 -12.32
CA ASP A 236 -21.50 -13.41 -13.00
C ASP A 236 -21.86 -12.24 -13.93
N TRP A 237 -21.81 -10.99 -13.45
CA TRP A 237 -22.10 -9.80 -14.27
C TRP A 237 -21.21 -9.72 -15.50
N TRP A 238 -19.90 -9.88 -15.33
CA TRP A 238 -18.94 -9.82 -16.42
C TRP A 238 -19.11 -10.97 -17.42
N MET A 239 -19.50 -12.16 -16.97
CA MET A 239 -19.76 -13.30 -17.84
C MET A 239 -21.05 -13.14 -18.64
N ASP A 240 -22.12 -12.65 -18.01
CA ASP A 240 -23.47 -12.65 -18.58
C ASP A 240 -23.76 -11.40 -19.43
N ARG A 241 -23.15 -10.25 -19.11
CA ARG A 241 -23.53 -8.95 -19.67
C ARG A 241 -22.44 -8.23 -20.48
N ALA A 242 -21.19 -8.66 -20.42
CA ALA A 242 -20.14 -8.05 -21.23
C ALA A 242 -20.36 -8.37 -22.72
N HIS A 243 -20.76 -7.38 -23.51
CA HIS A 243 -20.90 -7.54 -24.96
C HIS A 243 -19.54 -7.81 -25.62
N GLY A 244 -19.44 -8.91 -26.39
CA GLY A 244 -18.27 -9.19 -27.23
C GLY A 244 -17.34 -10.30 -26.71
N LEU A 245 -17.90 -11.48 -26.41
CA LEU A 245 -17.15 -12.73 -26.17
C LEU A 245 -16.22 -13.17 -27.33
N GLY A 246 -16.14 -12.42 -28.44
CA GLY A 246 -15.25 -12.68 -29.58
C GLY A 246 -13.77 -12.41 -29.30
N GLY A 247 -13.31 -12.65 -28.08
CA GLY A 247 -11.94 -12.37 -27.67
C GLY A 247 -11.81 -12.07 -26.18
N TRP A 248 -12.43 -12.89 -25.32
CA TRP A 248 -11.97 -13.02 -23.94
C TRP A 248 -10.46 -13.32 -24.01
N PRO A 249 -9.55 -12.52 -23.42
CA PRO A 249 -8.14 -12.87 -23.49
C PRO A 249 -7.87 -13.95 -22.44
N PHE A 250 -8.21 -15.19 -22.78
CA PHE A 250 -7.72 -16.41 -22.12
C PHE A 250 -6.19 -16.43 -22.03
N ARG A 251 -5.48 -15.53 -22.74
CA ARG A 251 -4.05 -15.24 -22.56
C ARG A 251 -3.64 -14.87 -21.13
N LEU A 252 -4.57 -14.44 -20.27
CA LEU A 252 -4.30 -14.09 -18.87
C LEU A 252 -4.79 -15.17 -17.88
N SER A 253 -5.19 -16.35 -18.34
CA SER A 253 -5.79 -17.42 -17.51
C SER A 253 -4.89 -17.92 -16.38
N ASP A 254 -3.60 -18.14 -16.66
CA ASP A 254 -2.62 -18.52 -15.63
C ASP A 254 -2.42 -17.38 -14.63
N ILE A 255 -2.51 -16.14 -15.10
CA ILE A 255 -2.48 -14.96 -14.23
C ILE A 255 -3.66 -14.99 -13.27
N VAL A 256 -4.86 -15.17 -13.81
CA VAL A 256 -6.12 -15.22 -13.06
C VAL A 256 -6.05 -16.25 -11.93
N LEU A 257 -5.68 -17.50 -12.24
CA LEU A 257 -5.68 -18.59 -11.27
C LEU A 257 -4.57 -18.47 -10.23
N HIS A 258 -3.36 -18.06 -10.59
CA HIS A 258 -2.32 -17.90 -9.57
C HIS A 258 -2.64 -16.76 -8.62
N THR A 259 -3.19 -15.64 -9.11
CA THR A 259 -3.39 -14.51 -8.21
C THR A 259 -4.56 -14.74 -7.25
N VAL A 260 -5.63 -15.45 -7.65
CA VAL A 260 -6.68 -15.86 -6.69
C VAL A 260 -6.17 -16.91 -5.71
N SER A 261 -5.27 -17.78 -6.15
CA SER A 261 -4.68 -18.81 -5.29
C SER A 261 -3.77 -18.18 -4.22
N ALA A 262 -2.95 -17.20 -4.60
CA ALA A 262 -2.12 -16.42 -3.67
C ALA A 262 -2.94 -15.62 -2.63
N MET A 263 -4.15 -15.20 -2.98
CA MET A 263 -5.02 -14.40 -2.11
C MET A 263 -5.96 -15.23 -1.23
N GLY A 264 -5.98 -16.56 -1.34
CA GLY A 264 -6.88 -17.39 -0.53
C GLY A 264 -8.34 -17.42 -1.02
N GLN A 265 -8.62 -16.99 -2.26
CA GLN A 265 -9.98 -16.72 -2.75
C GLN A 265 -10.68 -17.98 -3.29
N VAL A 266 -11.05 -18.89 -2.39
CA VAL A 266 -11.72 -20.16 -2.73
C VAL A 266 -13.07 -19.95 -3.43
N ALA A 267 -13.83 -18.91 -3.05
CA ALA A 267 -15.11 -18.62 -3.70
C ALA A 267 -14.96 -18.31 -5.20
N ALA A 268 -13.89 -17.61 -5.58
CA ALA A 268 -13.58 -17.33 -6.99
C ALA A 268 -13.11 -18.59 -7.72
N LEU A 269 -12.30 -19.44 -7.07
CA LEU A 269 -11.87 -20.73 -7.63
C LEU A 269 -13.06 -21.69 -7.86
N GLU A 270 -13.96 -21.79 -6.89
CA GLU A 270 -15.17 -22.60 -7.00
C GLU A 270 -16.11 -22.07 -8.09
N TRP A 271 -16.23 -20.74 -8.19
CA TRP A 271 -16.97 -20.10 -9.27
C TRP A 271 -16.40 -20.50 -10.64
N TRP A 272 -15.08 -20.45 -10.81
CA TRP A 272 -14.41 -20.87 -12.05
C TRP A 272 -14.67 -22.33 -12.39
N LYS A 273 -14.62 -23.20 -11.38
CA LYS A 273 -14.88 -24.64 -11.54
C LYS A 273 -16.30 -24.94 -12.02
N VAL A 274 -17.30 -24.16 -11.59
CA VAL A 274 -18.71 -24.37 -11.94
C VAL A 274 -19.11 -23.60 -13.21
N ARG A 275 -18.89 -22.28 -13.25
CA ARG A 275 -19.34 -21.39 -14.32
C ARG A 275 -18.45 -21.44 -15.57
N GLY A 276 -17.18 -21.80 -15.41
CA GLY A 276 -16.26 -21.95 -16.54
C GLY A 276 -16.77 -22.95 -17.58
N PRO A 277 -17.04 -24.22 -17.20
CA PRO A 277 -17.56 -25.22 -18.12
C PRO A 277 -18.91 -24.86 -18.74
N GLU A 278 -19.81 -24.18 -18.00
CA GLU A 278 -21.09 -23.68 -18.52
C GLU A 278 -20.91 -22.67 -19.67
N ALA A 279 -19.86 -21.84 -19.59
CA ALA A 279 -19.46 -20.91 -20.64
C ALA A 279 -18.65 -21.59 -21.78
N GLY A 280 -18.52 -22.92 -21.76
CA GLY A 280 -17.76 -23.69 -22.75
C GLY A 280 -16.24 -23.65 -22.52
N ILE A 281 -15.79 -23.24 -21.33
CA ILE A 281 -14.37 -23.13 -20.98
C ILE A 281 -13.83 -24.48 -20.53
N VAL A 282 -12.70 -24.89 -21.10
CA VAL A 282 -11.99 -26.12 -20.73
C VAL A 282 -10.72 -25.77 -19.97
N PHE A 283 -10.51 -26.37 -18.80
CA PHE A 283 -9.27 -26.18 -18.03
C PHE A 283 -8.17 -27.11 -18.54
N ARG A 284 -6.97 -26.57 -18.76
CA ARG A 284 -5.79 -27.37 -19.15
C ARG A 284 -4.53 -26.91 -18.43
N VAL A 285 -3.68 -27.87 -18.07
CA VAL A 285 -2.35 -27.57 -17.55
C VAL A 285 -1.46 -27.14 -18.70
N HIS A 286 -0.77 -26.01 -18.54
CA HIS A 286 0.21 -25.51 -19.49
C HIS A 286 1.39 -26.49 -19.58
N ASP A 287 1.67 -27.01 -20.77
CA ASP A 287 2.89 -27.78 -21.03
C ASP A 287 4.04 -26.78 -21.27
N PRO A 288 5.05 -26.71 -20.39
CA PRO A 288 6.17 -25.78 -20.54
C PRO A 288 6.99 -26.01 -21.83
N ASN A 289 6.85 -27.14 -22.50
CA ASN A 289 7.53 -27.45 -23.75
C ASN A 289 6.75 -27.05 -25.01
N VAL A 290 5.51 -26.62 -24.87
CA VAL A 290 4.65 -26.19 -25.98
C VAL A 290 4.60 -24.67 -25.97
N ASN A 291 5.01 -24.05 -27.08
CA ASN A 291 4.86 -22.61 -27.24
C ASN A 291 3.36 -22.30 -27.41
N PRO A 292 2.75 -21.46 -26.56
CA PRO A 292 1.33 -21.12 -26.64
C PRO A 292 0.93 -20.47 -27.98
N ASP A 293 1.88 -19.90 -28.73
CA ASP A 293 1.65 -19.35 -30.07
C ASP A 293 1.57 -20.42 -31.19
N GLU A 294 1.95 -21.67 -30.91
CA GLU A 294 1.93 -22.78 -31.87
C GLU A 294 0.65 -23.63 -31.79
N GLU A 295 -0.21 -23.41 -30.79
CA GLU A 295 -1.49 -24.10 -30.67
C GLU A 295 -2.57 -23.54 -31.62
N PRO A 296 -3.53 -24.38 -32.07
CA PRO A 296 -4.63 -23.91 -32.90
C PRO A 296 -5.43 -22.81 -32.20
N GLN A 297 -5.62 -21.65 -32.86
CA GLN A 297 -6.38 -20.50 -32.32
C GLN A 297 -7.80 -20.86 -31.84
N ALA A 298 -8.40 -21.93 -32.40
CA ALA A 298 -9.71 -22.43 -31.99
C ALA A 298 -9.69 -23.11 -30.60
N VAL A 299 -8.57 -23.69 -30.19
CA VAL A 299 -8.39 -24.31 -28.86
C VAL A 299 -8.12 -23.25 -27.80
N THR A 300 -7.32 -22.24 -28.13
CA THR A 300 -6.96 -21.16 -27.21
C THR A 300 -8.12 -20.20 -26.90
N ALA A 301 -9.13 -20.14 -27.76
CA ALA A 301 -10.31 -19.30 -27.59
C ALA A 301 -11.34 -19.82 -26.58
N SER A 302 -11.22 -21.06 -26.10
CA SER A 302 -12.13 -21.64 -25.09
C SER A 302 -11.38 -22.45 -24.02
N THR A 303 -10.05 -22.32 -23.94
CA THR A 303 -9.24 -23.03 -22.97
C THR A 303 -8.67 -22.06 -21.95
N LEU A 304 -8.83 -22.39 -20.66
CA LEU A 304 -8.19 -21.72 -19.54
C LEU A 304 -6.94 -22.51 -19.15
N TRP A 305 -5.78 -21.93 -19.42
CA TRP A 305 -4.48 -22.53 -19.13
C TRP A 305 -4.02 -22.18 -17.71
N TYR A 306 -3.49 -23.16 -17.00
CA TYR A 306 -2.89 -22.96 -15.68
C TYR A 306 -1.62 -23.78 -15.52
N SER A 307 -0.71 -23.29 -14.69
CA SER A 307 0.58 -23.92 -14.46
C SER A 307 0.85 -24.10 -12.97
N HIS A 308 2.06 -24.58 -12.65
CA HIS A 308 2.64 -24.58 -11.31
C HIS A 308 2.44 -23.28 -10.51
N ASN A 309 2.37 -22.13 -11.19
CA ASN A 309 2.22 -20.82 -10.55
C ASN A 309 1.07 -20.75 -9.55
N ALA A 310 -0.04 -21.48 -9.77
CA ALA A 310 -1.18 -21.42 -8.86
C ALA A 310 -0.91 -22.05 -7.48
N LEU A 311 -0.35 -23.26 -7.45
CA LEU A 311 0.01 -23.94 -6.21
C LEU A 311 1.28 -23.34 -5.59
N ASP A 312 2.23 -22.91 -6.41
CA ASP A 312 3.47 -22.26 -5.95
C ASP A 312 3.13 -20.94 -5.25
N ALA A 313 2.28 -20.09 -5.84
CA ALA A 313 1.87 -18.82 -5.25
C ALA A 313 0.97 -18.99 -4.02
N ALA A 314 0.09 -19.99 -4.00
CA ALA A 314 -0.68 -20.34 -2.79
C ALA A 314 0.24 -20.74 -1.64
N SER A 315 1.27 -21.54 -1.92
CA SER A 315 2.23 -21.99 -0.92
C SER A 315 3.10 -20.87 -0.40
N SER A 316 3.63 -20.04 -1.31
CA SER A 316 4.40 -18.83 -0.99
C SER A 316 3.59 -17.84 -0.13
N SER A 317 2.27 -17.81 -0.27
CA SER A 317 1.38 -16.89 0.46
C SER A 317 0.71 -17.51 1.70
N GLY A 318 1.04 -18.75 2.08
CA GLY A 318 0.48 -19.38 3.29
C GLY A 318 -0.97 -19.87 3.15
N GLN A 319 -1.49 -20.05 1.94
CA GLN A 319 -2.93 -20.24 1.69
C GLN A 319 -3.38 -21.71 1.78
N LEU A 320 -3.40 -22.26 3.00
CA LEU A 320 -3.81 -23.66 3.25
C LEU A 320 -5.18 -24.03 2.69
N VAL A 321 -6.18 -23.15 2.83
CA VAL A 321 -7.55 -23.41 2.37
C VAL A 321 -7.60 -23.59 0.85
N VAL A 322 -6.77 -22.85 0.12
CA VAL A 322 -6.66 -22.96 -1.34
C VAL A 322 -5.92 -24.23 -1.74
N LEU A 323 -4.83 -24.59 -1.05
CA LEU A 323 -4.12 -25.84 -1.31
C LEU A 323 -5.04 -27.05 -1.12
N ASP A 324 -5.83 -27.05 -0.04
CA ASP A 324 -6.83 -28.08 0.23
C ASP A 324 -7.94 -28.10 -0.83
N TRP A 325 -8.41 -26.92 -1.27
CA TRP A 325 -9.36 -26.83 -2.38
C TRP A 325 -8.79 -27.43 -3.66
N TRP A 326 -7.54 -27.12 -4.03
CA TRP A 326 -6.90 -27.67 -5.22
C TRP A 326 -6.82 -29.20 -5.14
N LEU A 327 -6.40 -29.75 -4.00
CA LEU A 327 -6.33 -31.19 -3.76
C LEU A 327 -7.68 -31.90 -3.97
N HIS A 328 -8.78 -31.27 -3.57
CA HIS A 328 -10.14 -31.81 -3.71
C HIS A 328 -10.88 -31.32 -4.97
N SER A 329 -10.26 -30.47 -5.79
CA SER A 329 -10.93 -29.81 -6.92
C SER A 329 -11.23 -30.79 -8.06
N GLY A 330 -10.44 -31.87 -8.18
CA GLY A 330 -10.42 -32.76 -9.34
C GLY A 330 -9.56 -32.26 -10.50
N PHE A 331 -8.93 -31.08 -10.37
CA PHE A 331 -7.92 -30.60 -11.31
C PHE A 331 -6.57 -31.29 -11.10
N THR A 332 -5.77 -31.32 -12.15
CA THR A 332 -4.39 -31.82 -12.07
C THR A 332 -3.56 -30.88 -11.20
N LEU A 333 -2.90 -31.41 -10.17
CA LEU A 333 -2.02 -30.63 -9.30
C LEU A 333 -0.69 -30.37 -10.01
N ALA A 334 -0.57 -29.20 -10.63
CA ALA A 334 0.69 -28.71 -11.18
C ALA A 334 1.38 -27.84 -10.13
N TYR A 335 2.58 -28.22 -9.70
CA TYR A 335 3.44 -27.48 -8.78
C TYR A 335 4.91 -27.76 -9.09
N SER A 336 5.78 -26.86 -8.62
CA SER A 336 7.24 -26.99 -8.73
C SER A 336 7.91 -27.03 -7.36
N GLU A 337 9.24 -27.07 -7.35
CA GLU A 337 10.04 -26.95 -6.13
C GLU A 337 9.77 -25.63 -5.40
N ALA A 338 9.38 -24.57 -6.13
CA ALA A 338 9.04 -23.26 -5.59
C ALA A 338 7.90 -23.33 -4.55
N ALA A 339 6.93 -24.25 -4.70
CA ALA A 339 5.89 -24.43 -3.71
C ALA A 339 6.44 -24.71 -2.31
N ILE A 340 7.50 -25.49 -2.20
CA ILE A 340 8.10 -25.85 -0.90
C ILE A 340 9.17 -24.83 -0.50
N THR A 341 10.03 -24.42 -1.43
CA THR A 341 11.12 -23.48 -1.10
C THR A 341 10.62 -22.09 -0.75
N ASP A 342 9.59 -21.57 -1.44
CA ASP A 342 9.04 -20.24 -1.16
C ASP A 342 8.18 -20.26 0.11
N ALA A 343 7.51 -21.38 0.43
CA ALA A 343 6.86 -21.54 1.73
C ALA A 343 7.90 -21.51 2.87
N ALA A 344 9.08 -22.10 2.67
CA ALA A 344 10.18 -22.03 3.62
C ALA A 344 10.76 -20.62 3.75
N TRP A 345 10.93 -19.90 2.64
CA TRP A 345 11.36 -18.48 2.63
C TRP A 345 10.41 -17.57 3.38
N ASN A 346 9.09 -17.80 3.27
CA ASN A 346 8.08 -16.96 3.93
C ASN A 346 7.67 -17.47 5.33
N GLY A 347 8.27 -18.57 5.80
CA GLY A 347 8.07 -19.07 7.16
C GLY A 347 6.75 -19.83 7.38
N HIS A 348 6.17 -20.39 6.33
CA HIS A 348 4.90 -21.11 6.36
C HIS A 348 5.10 -22.61 6.67
N ASP A 349 5.46 -22.93 7.91
CA ASP A 349 5.68 -24.30 8.39
C ASP A 349 4.39 -25.16 8.40
N ASP A 350 3.23 -24.52 8.47
CA ASP A 350 1.91 -25.13 8.30
C ASP A 350 1.67 -25.60 6.85
N VAL A 351 2.05 -24.80 5.86
CA VAL A 351 2.05 -25.18 4.43
C VAL A 351 3.03 -26.32 4.17
N LEU A 352 4.23 -26.28 4.76
CA LEU A 352 5.20 -27.37 4.61
C LEU A 352 4.68 -28.69 5.19
N ARG A 353 4.02 -28.65 6.37
CA ARG A 353 3.32 -29.80 6.94
C ARG A 353 2.18 -30.28 6.05
N TRP A 354 1.43 -29.37 5.43
CA TRP A 354 0.39 -29.72 4.47
C TRP A 354 0.97 -30.46 3.26
N TRP A 355 2.06 -29.96 2.66
CA TRP A 355 2.74 -30.62 1.54
C TRP A 355 3.25 -32.00 1.91
N LYS A 356 3.88 -32.14 3.08
CA LYS A 356 4.32 -33.44 3.60
C LYS A 356 3.16 -34.42 3.67
N ARG A 357 2.05 -34.03 4.28
CA ARG A 357 0.85 -34.87 4.37
C ARG A 357 0.29 -35.21 2.99
N ALA A 358 0.21 -34.24 2.09
CA ALA A 358 -0.30 -34.45 0.74
C ALA A 358 0.57 -35.44 -0.05
N ILE A 359 1.90 -35.37 0.10
CA ILE A 359 2.86 -36.33 -0.47
C ILE A 359 2.67 -37.72 0.13
N ASP A 360 2.62 -37.82 1.46
CA ASP A 360 2.56 -39.10 2.17
C ASP A 360 1.21 -39.82 1.96
N GLU A 361 0.09 -39.09 1.95
CA GLU A 361 -1.27 -39.65 1.87
C GLU A 361 -1.81 -39.79 0.44
N HIS A 362 -1.45 -38.88 -0.47
CA HIS A 362 -1.97 -38.86 -1.85
C HIS A 362 -0.92 -39.25 -2.90
N GLY A 363 0.30 -39.62 -2.49
CA GLY A 363 1.35 -40.09 -3.39
C GLY A 363 1.86 -39.04 -4.35
N LEU A 364 1.80 -37.76 -3.97
CA LEU A 364 2.36 -36.66 -4.78
C LEU A 364 3.89 -36.77 -4.85
N GLU A 365 4.47 -36.31 -5.96
CA GLU A 365 5.92 -36.30 -6.13
C GLU A 365 6.56 -35.27 -5.19
N ARG A 366 7.56 -35.66 -4.42
CA ARG A 366 8.34 -34.72 -3.60
C ARG A 366 9.31 -33.93 -4.49
N LYS A 367 8.83 -32.82 -5.05
CA LYS A 367 9.64 -31.80 -5.74
C LYS A 367 10.23 -30.84 -4.69
N LEU A 368 11.37 -31.20 -4.14
CA LEU A 368 12.02 -30.47 -3.06
C LEU A 368 13.52 -30.30 -3.36
N ASP A 369 13.96 -29.06 -3.41
CA ASP A 369 15.37 -28.71 -3.18
C ASP A 369 15.57 -28.43 -1.68
N SER A 370 16.12 -29.41 -0.97
CA SER A 370 16.29 -29.33 0.49
C SER A 370 17.35 -28.29 0.88
N GLU A 371 18.40 -28.15 0.06
CA GLU A 371 19.45 -27.16 0.27
C GLU A 371 18.89 -25.75 0.15
N LEU A 372 18.09 -25.51 -0.90
CA LEU A 372 17.47 -24.22 -1.13
C LEU A 372 16.45 -23.87 -0.04
N ALA A 373 15.59 -24.82 0.37
CA ALA A 373 14.61 -24.60 1.43
C ALA A 373 15.27 -24.24 2.78
N ILE A 374 16.34 -24.94 3.16
CA ILE A 374 17.09 -24.65 4.40
C ILE A 374 17.82 -23.30 4.30
N SER A 375 18.41 -23.00 3.15
CA SER A 375 19.08 -21.72 2.91
C SER A 375 18.10 -20.55 2.99
N TYR A 376 16.92 -20.70 2.39
CA TYR A 376 15.86 -19.69 2.39
C TYR A 376 15.28 -19.46 3.78
N ALA A 377 14.91 -20.51 4.50
CA ALA A 377 14.46 -20.39 5.89
C ALA A 377 15.54 -19.77 6.79
N SER A 378 16.82 -20.12 6.55
CA SER A 378 17.95 -19.55 7.30
C SER A 378 18.12 -18.06 7.06
N SER A 379 18.10 -17.66 5.79
CA SER A 379 18.23 -16.28 5.33
C SER A 379 17.10 -15.41 5.87
N ALA A 380 15.85 -15.88 5.77
CA ALA A 380 14.65 -15.15 6.16
C ALA A 380 14.37 -15.11 7.67
N GLY A 381 15.15 -15.84 8.50
CA GLY A 381 15.00 -15.78 9.95
C GLY A 381 14.04 -16.81 10.55
N HIS A 382 13.59 -17.81 9.78
CA HIS A 382 12.50 -18.72 10.13
C HIS A 382 12.99 -19.99 10.85
N THR A 383 13.41 -19.83 12.10
CA THR A 383 13.93 -20.93 12.94
C THR A 383 12.93 -22.06 13.19
N HIS A 384 11.63 -21.78 13.23
CA HIS A 384 10.57 -22.78 13.40
C HIS A 384 10.42 -23.69 12.17
N VAL A 385 10.64 -23.16 10.96
CA VAL A 385 10.74 -23.96 9.74
C VAL A 385 11.97 -24.86 9.79
N LEU A 386 13.12 -24.34 10.26
CA LEU A 386 14.35 -25.13 10.41
C LEU A 386 14.19 -26.26 11.44
N ASP A 387 13.53 -26.00 12.58
CA ASP A 387 13.20 -27.02 13.57
C ASP A 387 12.32 -28.11 12.95
N TRP A 388 11.27 -27.73 12.22
CA TRP A 388 10.40 -28.69 11.54
C TRP A 388 11.16 -29.52 10.50
N LEU A 389 11.98 -28.88 9.65
CA LEU A 389 12.80 -29.56 8.65
C LEU A 389 13.77 -30.56 9.28
N LEU A 390 14.43 -30.17 10.39
CA LEU A 390 15.44 -30.98 11.06
C LEU A 390 14.85 -32.15 11.85
N ASP A 391 13.79 -31.92 12.63
CA ASP A 391 13.33 -32.87 13.65
C ASP A 391 12.02 -33.59 13.30
N GLU A 392 11.15 -33.01 12.46
CA GLU A 392 9.80 -33.55 12.19
C GLU A 392 9.55 -34.02 10.74
N SER A 393 10.20 -33.41 9.75
CA SER A 393 9.85 -33.61 8.34
C SER A 393 10.13 -35.02 7.81
N GLY A 394 11.16 -35.68 8.34
CA GLY A 394 11.70 -36.93 7.78
C GLY A 394 12.32 -36.76 6.38
N TRP A 395 12.49 -35.52 5.91
CA TRP A 395 13.19 -35.19 4.68
C TRP A 395 14.70 -35.06 4.93
N PRO A 396 15.55 -35.27 3.91
CA PRO A 396 16.99 -35.05 4.06
C PRO A 396 17.30 -33.62 4.48
N PHE A 397 18.09 -33.46 5.55
CA PHE A 397 18.56 -32.17 6.03
C PHE A 397 19.94 -31.86 5.41
N GLU A 398 19.95 -31.62 4.10
CA GLU A 398 21.16 -31.32 3.32
C GLU A 398 21.27 -29.82 3.10
N TYR A 399 22.40 -29.21 3.45
CA TYR A 399 22.62 -27.78 3.33
C TYR A 399 24.07 -27.49 2.92
N ASN A 400 24.26 -26.40 2.18
CA ASN A 400 25.58 -25.87 1.84
C ASN A 400 26.12 -24.99 2.97
N TYR A 401 27.44 -24.89 3.07
CA TYR A 401 28.17 -24.05 4.00
C TYR A 401 27.84 -22.56 3.91
N ASP A 402 27.17 -22.10 2.85
CA ASP A 402 26.75 -20.71 2.66
C ASP A 402 25.53 -20.31 3.53
N VAL A 403 24.85 -21.25 4.20
CA VAL A 403 23.63 -20.94 5.01
C VAL A 403 23.88 -19.91 6.12
N VAL A 404 25.05 -19.97 6.77
CA VAL A 404 25.44 -19.00 7.80
C VAL A 404 25.78 -17.65 7.16
N ASP A 405 26.39 -17.66 5.97
CA ASP A 405 26.70 -16.45 5.21
C ASP A 405 25.43 -15.73 4.77
N PHE A 406 24.40 -16.45 4.33
CA PHE A 406 23.10 -15.88 3.98
C PHE A 406 22.38 -15.32 5.21
N ALA A 407 22.35 -16.06 6.33
CA ALA A 407 21.77 -15.57 7.58
C ALA A 407 22.48 -14.29 8.08
N ALA A 408 23.81 -14.22 7.95
CA ALA A 408 24.59 -13.02 8.26
C ALA A 408 24.32 -11.86 7.29
N ALA A 409 24.17 -12.15 5.99
CA ALA A 409 23.89 -11.16 4.96
C ALA A 409 22.54 -10.44 5.13
N GLU A 410 21.52 -11.15 5.63
CA GLU A 410 20.18 -10.61 5.89
C GLU A 410 19.97 -10.07 7.31
N GLY A 411 20.97 -10.16 8.18
CA GLY A 411 20.84 -9.70 9.57
C GLY A 411 20.05 -10.65 10.48
N SER A 412 19.90 -11.93 10.09
CA SER A 412 19.06 -12.92 10.77
C SER A 412 19.73 -13.51 12.02
N ILE A 413 19.85 -12.70 13.08
CA ILE A 413 20.47 -13.10 14.38
C ILE A 413 19.83 -14.34 14.98
N HIS A 414 18.50 -14.47 14.86
CA HIS A 414 17.78 -15.64 15.37
C HIS A 414 18.27 -16.94 14.73
N THR A 415 18.49 -16.93 13.42
CA THR A 415 19.05 -18.08 12.71
C THR A 415 20.51 -18.32 13.06
N LEU A 416 21.32 -17.27 13.18
CA LEU A 416 22.73 -17.41 13.61
C LEU A 416 22.82 -18.07 14.99
N ASN A 417 21.98 -17.65 15.94
CA ASN A 417 21.84 -18.30 17.24
C ASN A 417 21.38 -19.75 17.11
N TRP A 418 20.43 -20.04 16.22
CA TRP A 418 19.90 -21.39 16.00
C TRP A 418 20.98 -22.35 15.49
N TRP A 419 21.76 -21.93 14.48
CA TRP A 419 22.88 -22.68 13.93
C TRP A 419 23.99 -22.84 14.98
N TRP A 420 24.32 -21.76 15.70
CA TRP A 420 25.34 -21.80 16.75
C TRP A 420 24.98 -22.75 17.89
N ALA A 421 23.72 -22.75 18.32
CA ALA A 421 23.22 -23.65 19.37
C ALA A 421 23.28 -25.13 18.95
N ARG A 422 23.27 -25.43 17.65
CA ARG A 422 23.27 -26.78 17.08
C ARG A 422 24.60 -27.18 16.45
N ARG A 423 25.66 -26.39 16.64
CA ARG A 423 27.00 -26.62 16.02
C ARG A 423 27.65 -27.97 16.34
N ASP A 424 27.20 -28.64 17.40
CA ASP A 424 27.69 -29.98 17.78
C ASP A 424 27.04 -31.10 16.95
N ARG A 425 25.86 -30.84 16.37
CA ARG A 425 25.10 -31.76 15.50
C ARG A 425 25.18 -31.37 14.02
N LEU A 426 25.27 -30.08 13.75
CA LEU A 426 25.29 -29.47 12.43
C LEU A 426 26.61 -28.75 12.28
N GLU A 427 27.32 -28.99 11.18
CA GLU A 427 28.55 -28.28 10.89
C GLU A 427 28.31 -26.77 10.74
N PHE A 428 28.92 -25.98 11.62
CA PHE A 428 28.89 -24.52 11.60
C PHE A 428 30.09 -23.98 10.83
N ARG A 429 29.86 -23.49 9.61
CA ARG A 429 30.88 -22.88 8.75
C ARG A 429 30.38 -21.56 8.18
N TYR A 430 31.31 -20.63 7.99
CA TYR A 430 31.07 -19.35 7.33
C TYR A 430 32.33 -18.93 6.56
N SER A 431 32.13 -18.11 5.52
CA SER A 431 33.18 -17.55 4.69
C SER A 431 33.37 -16.05 4.94
N ALA A 432 34.25 -15.41 4.15
CA ALA A 432 34.37 -13.95 4.17
C ALA A 432 33.05 -13.24 3.79
N SER A 433 32.17 -13.92 3.04
CA SER A 433 30.92 -13.35 2.58
C SER A 433 29.96 -12.98 3.71
N ALA A 434 29.97 -13.72 4.83
CA ALA A 434 29.15 -13.40 6.00
C ALA A 434 29.37 -11.95 6.49
N LEU A 435 30.62 -11.61 6.83
CA LEU A 435 30.96 -10.27 7.33
C LEU A 435 30.96 -9.22 6.23
N ASP A 436 31.40 -9.57 5.01
CA ASP A 436 31.41 -8.63 3.87
C ASP A 436 29.98 -8.16 3.55
N ARG A 437 29.00 -9.08 3.47
CA ARG A 437 27.59 -8.74 3.20
C ARG A 437 26.90 -8.10 4.39
N ALA A 438 27.15 -8.57 5.61
CA ALA A 438 26.63 -7.90 6.81
C ALA A 438 27.08 -6.43 6.87
N CYS A 439 28.35 -6.16 6.58
CA CYS A 439 28.89 -4.80 6.44
C CYS A 439 28.24 -4.04 5.28
N GLN A 440 28.11 -4.68 4.12
CA GLN A 440 27.48 -4.10 2.95
C GLN A 440 26.03 -3.69 3.23
N HIS A 441 25.26 -4.46 4.00
CA HIS A 441 23.87 -4.16 4.36
C HIS A 441 23.72 -3.38 5.68
N SER A 442 24.83 -3.03 6.34
CA SER A 442 24.86 -2.29 7.61
C SER A 442 24.26 -3.04 8.82
N HIS A 443 24.30 -4.37 8.81
CA HIS A 443 23.90 -5.24 9.93
C HIS A 443 24.96 -5.23 11.04
N TRP A 444 24.94 -4.17 11.86
CA TRP A 444 25.87 -3.99 12.98
C TRP A 444 25.67 -5.02 14.09
N ASP A 445 24.46 -5.53 14.24
CA ASP A 445 24.06 -6.59 15.16
C ASP A 445 24.74 -7.91 14.80
N VAL A 446 24.89 -8.23 13.52
CA VAL A 446 25.66 -9.40 13.07
C VAL A 446 27.15 -9.21 13.39
N VAL A 447 27.71 -8.04 13.14
CA VAL A 447 29.11 -7.73 13.49
C VAL A 447 29.35 -7.88 15.00
N GLU A 448 28.43 -7.36 15.81
CA GLU A 448 28.46 -7.53 17.27
C GLU A 448 28.32 -9.00 17.67
N TRP A 449 27.42 -9.74 17.02
CA TRP A 449 27.23 -11.18 17.26
C TRP A 449 28.50 -11.99 16.99
N PHE A 450 29.19 -11.73 15.89
CA PHE A 450 30.48 -12.38 15.58
C PHE A 450 31.55 -12.07 16.63
N LYS A 451 31.59 -10.82 17.11
CA LYS A 451 32.50 -10.38 18.18
C LYS A 451 32.19 -11.10 19.50
N ASP A 452 30.92 -11.14 19.90
CA ASP A 452 30.48 -11.73 21.18
C ASP A 452 30.72 -13.24 21.25
N HIS A 453 30.68 -13.92 20.10
CA HIS A 453 30.99 -15.35 19.99
C HIS A 453 32.48 -15.64 19.75
N ALA A 454 33.33 -14.60 19.82
CA ALA A 454 34.78 -14.68 19.59
C ALA A 454 35.16 -15.38 18.27
N LEU A 455 34.34 -15.18 17.23
CA LEU A 455 34.57 -15.75 15.91
C LEU A 455 35.67 -14.99 15.18
N GLU A 456 36.48 -15.72 14.42
CA GLU A 456 37.50 -15.11 13.57
C GLU A 456 36.82 -14.24 12.49
N PRO A 457 37.20 -12.97 12.34
CA PRO A 457 36.62 -12.08 11.36
C PRO A 457 37.16 -12.39 9.96
N ARG A 458 36.66 -13.49 9.38
CA ARG A 458 36.87 -13.81 7.97
C ARG A 458 36.18 -12.72 7.17
N CYS A 459 36.96 -11.84 6.55
CA CYS A 459 36.46 -10.77 5.70
C CYS A 459 37.52 -10.40 4.64
N SER A 460 37.04 -9.84 3.53
CA SER A 460 37.87 -9.19 2.54
C SER A 460 38.00 -7.69 2.83
N GLU A 461 38.73 -6.96 2.00
CA GLU A 461 38.79 -5.49 2.05
C GLU A 461 37.41 -4.85 1.81
N THR A 462 36.49 -5.56 1.16
CA THR A 462 35.17 -5.03 0.81
C THR A 462 34.30 -4.72 2.04
N ALA A 463 34.47 -5.46 3.15
CA ALA A 463 33.73 -5.20 4.39
C ALA A 463 33.91 -3.75 4.87
N LEU A 464 35.16 -3.36 5.19
CA LEU A 464 35.45 -2.03 5.71
C LEU A 464 35.28 -0.94 4.65
N ASP A 465 35.60 -1.23 3.38
CA ASP A 465 35.35 -0.30 2.27
C ASP A 465 33.87 0.11 2.21
N MET A 466 32.94 -0.84 2.35
CA MET A 466 31.50 -0.56 2.32
C MET A 466 31.04 0.18 3.58
N VAL A 467 31.57 -0.17 4.76
CA VAL A 467 31.28 0.51 6.03
C VAL A 467 31.70 1.99 5.95
N ILE A 468 32.89 2.26 5.43
CA ILE A 468 33.43 3.61 5.21
C ILE A 468 32.57 4.35 4.19
N GLN A 469 32.26 3.72 3.05
CA GLN A 469 31.41 4.32 2.03
C GLN A 469 30.02 4.66 2.55
N LYS A 470 29.43 3.86 3.44
CA LYS A 470 28.11 4.14 4.03
C LYS A 470 28.17 5.05 5.25
N GLY A 471 29.35 5.36 5.76
CA GLY A 471 29.52 6.16 6.97
C GLY A 471 29.03 5.47 8.25
N ASN A 472 29.10 4.13 8.30
CA ASN A 472 28.59 3.38 9.45
C ASN A 472 29.61 3.38 10.61
N ILE A 473 29.60 4.48 11.36
CA ILE A 473 30.46 4.71 12.55
C ILE A 473 30.32 3.58 13.58
N ARG A 474 29.12 3.02 13.73
CA ARG A 474 28.85 1.98 14.73
C ARG A 474 29.66 0.73 14.43
N ILE A 475 29.66 0.27 13.17
CA ILE A 475 30.46 -0.89 12.77
C ILE A 475 31.96 -0.60 12.94
N LEU A 476 32.45 0.60 12.60
CA LEU A 476 33.86 0.97 12.80
C LEU A 476 34.28 0.91 14.28
N ARG A 477 33.42 1.38 15.19
CA ARG A 477 33.65 1.28 16.64
C ARG A 477 33.65 -0.17 17.13
N LEU A 478 32.71 -0.97 16.64
CA LEU A 478 32.65 -2.40 16.98
C LEU A 478 33.92 -3.11 16.52
N TRP A 479 34.35 -2.84 15.28
CA TRP A 479 35.59 -3.38 14.71
C TRP A 479 36.83 -3.03 15.53
N GLU A 480 36.97 -1.75 15.90
CA GLU A 480 38.06 -1.23 16.75
C GLU A 480 38.02 -1.91 18.13
N SER A 481 36.84 -2.03 18.74
CA SER A 481 36.66 -2.68 20.05
C SER A 481 36.93 -4.19 20.04
N ALA A 482 36.77 -4.84 18.88
CA ALA A 482 37.00 -6.26 18.71
C ALA A 482 38.49 -6.59 18.46
N GLY A 483 39.32 -5.58 18.18
CA GLY A 483 40.73 -5.78 17.81
C GLY A 483 40.90 -6.54 16.51
N TRP A 484 39.91 -6.46 15.61
CA TRP A 484 39.91 -7.18 14.34
C TRP A 484 40.87 -6.55 13.32
N PRO A 485 41.44 -7.36 12.40
CA PRO A 485 42.35 -6.84 11.39
C PRO A 485 41.65 -5.79 10.51
N VAL A 486 42.36 -4.71 10.25
CA VAL A 486 41.91 -3.62 9.38
C VAL A 486 42.42 -3.89 7.97
N LYS A 487 41.51 -4.32 7.09
CA LYS A 487 41.75 -4.52 5.66
C LYS A 487 40.90 -3.52 4.88
N VAL A 488 41.54 -2.55 4.24
CA VAL A 488 40.86 -1.48 3.51
C VAL A 488 41.49 -1.37 2.12
N GLY A 489 40.68 -1.45 1.08
CA GLY A 489 41.10 -1.39 -0.32
C GLY A 489 40.76 -0.05 -0.99
N ILE A 490 39.84 0.72 -0.40
CA ILE A 490 39.51 2.06 -0.89
C ILE A 490 40.67 3.03 -0.63
N ALA A 491 41.09 3.80 -1.64
CA ALA A 491 42.11 4.82 -1.46
C ALA A 491 41.53 6.09 -0.81
N TRP A 492 42.36 6.83 -0.05
CA TRP A 492 41.92 8.04 0.66
C TRP A 492 41.32 9.11 -0.27
N GLU A 493 41.81 9.24 -1.51
CA GLU A 493 41.26 10.19 -2.47
C GLU A 493 39.82 9.88 -2.86
N ARG A 494 39.41 8.60 -2.79
CA ARG A 494 38.00 8.20 -2.95
C ARG A 494 37.20 8.52 -1.69
N VAL A 495 37.77 8.35 -0.50
CA VAL A 495 37.11 8.70 0.77
C VAL A 495 36.83 10.20 0.85
N LEU A 496 37.77 11.06 0.42
CA LEU A 496 37.57 12.52 0.36
C LEU A 496 36.33 12.94 -0.44
N LYS A 497 36.03 12.22 -1.53
CA LYS A 497 34.83 12.49 -2.36
C LYS A 497 33.52 12.17 -1.65
N LEU A 498 33.56 11.39 -0.57
CA LEU A 498 32.38 11.03 0.22
C LEU A 498 31.95 12.15 1.18
N ARG A 499 32.82 13.12 1.48
CA ARG A 499 32.58 14.18 2.48
C ARG A 499 31.24 14.89 2.28
N ALA A 500 30.92 15.27 1.03
CA ALA A 500 29.66 15.94 0.71
C ALA A 500 28.42 15.08 0.98
N ARG A 501 28.53 13.75 0.85
CA ARG A 501 27.42 12.80 1.08
C ARG A 501 27.29 12.43 2.55
N LEU A 502 28.40 12.27 3.27
CA LEU A 502 28.42 11.80 4.65
C LEU A 502 28.18 12.93 5.66
N GLY A 503 28.44 14.18 5.28
CA GLY A 503 28.44 15.32 6.20
C GLY A 503 29.74 15.40 7.01
N ASP A 504 30.05 16.59 7.52
CA ASP A 504 31.34 16.88 8.17
C ASP A 504 31.56 16.08 9.46
N ASP A 505 30.51 15.80 10.23
CA ASP A 505 30.63 15.04 11.48
C ASP A 505 31.02 13.57 11.25
N VAL A 506 30.33 12.90 10.33
CA VAL A 506 30.59 11.49 9.99
C VAL A 506 31.92 11.36 9.28
N PHE A 507 32.19 12.25 8.33
CA PHE A 507 33.47 12.30 7.63
C PHE A 507 34.63 12.58 8.60
N GLY A 508 34.46 13.52 9.54
CA GLY A 508 35.46 13.82 10.57
C GLY A 508 35.75 12.62 11.47
N PHE A 509 34.72 11.84 11.84
CA PHE A 509 34.93 10.59 12.56
C PHE A 509 35.74 9.58 11.73
N ILE A 510 35.38 9.36 10.46
CA ILE A 510 36.08 8.43 9.58
C ILE A 510 37.52 8.85 9.37
N GLN A 511 37.78 10.15 9.17
CA GLN A 511 39.14 10.69 9.06
C GLN A 511 39.96 10.43 10.33
N ALA A 512 39.39 10.70 11.51
CA ALA A 512 40.07 10.43 12.77
C ALA A 512 40.29 8.92 12.99
N TRP A 513 39.32 8.08 12.60
CA TRP A 513 39.46 6.63 12.66
C TRP A 513 40.55 6.14 11.70
N TRP A 514 40.58 6.61 10.46
CA TRP A 514 41.58 6.27 9.43
C TRP A 514 43.01 6.55 9.91
N GLN A 515 43.21 7.73 10.52
CA GLN A 515 44.50 8.12 11.08
C GLN A 515 44.92 7.25 12.28
N ARG A 516 43.97 6.83 13.13
CA ARG A 516 44.27 5.91 14.26
C ARG A 516 44.69 4.52 13.80
N GLN A 517 44.28 4.10 12.60
CA GLN A 517 44.65 2.81 12.02
C GLN A 517 45.95 2.88 11.19
N ASP A 518 46.66 4.02 11.19
CA ASP A 518 47.90 4.24 10.43
C ASP A 518 47.76 3.94 8.92
N LEU A 519 46.58 4.19 8.34
CA LEU A 519 46.32 3.97 6.91
C LEU A 519 46.87 5.11 6.04
N PRO A 520 47.31 4.84 4.79
CA PRO A 520 47.86 5.86 3.90
C PRO A 520 46.83 6.94 3.54
N MET A 521 47.29 8.20 3.48
CA MET A 521 46.51 9.39 3.12
C MET A 521 46.81 9.86 1.72
#